data_AF-A0A5Q2N164-F1
#
_entry.id   AF-A0A5Q2N164-F1
#
_cell.length_a   1.000
_cell.length_b   1.000
_cell.length_c   1.000
_cell.angle_alpha   90.00
_cell.angle_beta   90.00
_cell.angle_gamma   90.00
#
_symmetry.space_group_name_H-M   'P 1'
#
loop_
_entity.id
_entity.type
_entity.pdbx_description
1 polymer ?
#
loop_
_entity_poly.entity_id
_entity_poly.type
_entity_poly.pdbx_seq_one_letter_code
_entity_poly.pdbx_strand_id
1 'polypeptide(L)'
;MVIVRADYQYFSEERFPHWPEKTAEAIRSHFTLSFNSVVNLAAHHTDEQVDKILSHNFKAYQQQRESEQARLQMESLTTQDVLPRCSVFGEDACPANRQALEKELRKILIKLKTWEQQEFKSERLRRRIELAQERKEEIQQRTQVLPKLRCNRQDRLICQQRNSETKGHNLSFRKAEEKLNRAQNRIQEIGKSYEEMVQFLIEHQYLGEDGKTMMPRGTALAKLHVEELLVTEWLYEGLLHRVNEVELAALIGGVVMEDGRFEQHIIHGAKSVSESLREGADIFKRVRDMVPAKLPQPHFRLEGCWLMKLLVEAPEWHTFLSMANMAEGDAIAFARRTMDVLRQLTRAVADDDSLRKKVGRAQDLVARPEVVAGL
;
A
#
# COMPACT_ATOMS: atom_id res chain seq x y z
N MET A 1 -25.62 8.98 30.63
CA MET A 1 -24.64 8.12 31.31
C MET A 1 -24.05 7.19 30.25
N VAL A 2 -22.73 7.18 30.07
CA VAL A 2 -22.04 6.23 29.18
C VAL A 2 -21.39 5.17 30.06
N ILE A 3 -21.66 3.89 29.81
CA ILE A 3 -21.06 2.77 30.55
C ILE A 3 -20.02 2.13 29.64
N VAL A 4 -18.75 2.15 30.05
CA VAL A 4 -17.67 1.43 29.38
C VAL A 4 -17.39 0.15 30.15
N ARG A 5 -17.55 -1.01 29.52
CA ARG A 5 -17.18 -2.30 30.11
C ARG A 5 -15.69 -2.55 29.86
N ALA A 6 -14.93 -2.79 30.92
CA ALA A 6 -13.52 -3.15 30.84
C ALA A 6 -13.29 -4.54 31.44
N ASP A 7 -12.43 -5.33 30.81
CA ASP A 7 -11.90 -6.55 31.40
C ASP A 7 -10.67 -6.21 32.24
N TYR A 8 -10.79 -6.34 33.56
CA TYR A 8 -9.74 -5.99 34.51
C TYR A 8 -8.47 -6.86 34.41
N GLN A 9 -8.51 -8.02 33.73
CA GLN A 9 -7.31 -8.83 33.50
C GLN A 9 -6.35 -8.19 32.49
N TYR A 10 -6.88 -7.43 31.53
CA TYR A 10 -6.12 -6.77 30.47
C TYR A 10 -6.16 -5.24 30.56
N PHE A 11 -6.83 -4.72 31.59
CA PHE A 11 -6.91 -3.30 31.85
C PHE A 11 -5.55 -2.76 32.32
N SER A 12 -5.09 -1.72 31.63
CA SER A 12 -3.97 -0.89 32.06
C SER A 12 -4.42 0.55 31.90
N GLU A 13 -4.30 1.35 32.96
CA GLU A 13 -4.67 2.77 32.93
C GLU A 13 -3.92 3.53 31.83
N GLU A 14 -2.69 3.12 31.51
CA GLU A 14 -1.88 3.66 30.41
C GLU A 14 -2.42 3.31 29.02
N ARG A 15 -3.12 2.17 28.89
CA ARG A 15 -3.72 1.69 27.64
C ARG A 15 -5.19 2.07 27.50
N PHE A 16 -5.81 2.50 28.58
CA PHE A 16 -7.19 2.95 28.54
C PHE A 16 -7.23 4.26 27.75
N PRO A 17 -8.03 4.36 26.68
CA PRO A 17 -8.07 5.58 25.89
C PRO A 17 -8.52 6.72 26.80
N HIS A 18 -7.65 7.68 27.02
CA HIS A 18 -8.12 8.98 27.45
C HIS A 18 -8.91 9.51 26.26
N TRP A 19 -10.24 9.61 26.39
CA TRP A 19 -11.09 10.31 25.44
C TRP A 19 -11.23 11.75 25.94
N PRO A 20 -10.23 12.64 25.72
CA PRO A 20 -10.42 14.04 26.01
C PRO A 20 -11.60 14.56 25.20
N GLU A 21 -12.25 15.59 25.72
CA GLU A 21 -13.45 16.22 25.18
C GLU A 21 -13.54 16.20 23.65
N LYS A 22 -14.63 15.63 23.13
CA LYS A 22 -15.23 15.76 21.77
C LYS A 22 -14.37 16.47 20.71
N THR A 23 -13.18 15.95 20.41
CA THR A 23 -12.43 16.40 19.23
C THR A 23 -12.78 15.45 18.10
N ALA A 24 -13.48 15.96 17.10
CA ALA A 24 -13.76 15.19 15.90
C ALA A 24 -12.44 14.82 15.22
N GLU A 25 -12.33 13.59 14.73
CA GLU A 25 -11.17 13.17 13.94
C GLU A 25 -11.03 14.07 12.71
N ALA A 26 -9.78 14.44 12.39
CA ALA A 26 -9.53 15.28 11.23
C ALA A 26 -9.88 14.52 9.94
N ILE A 27 -10.69 15.13 9.08
CA ILE A 27 -11.01 14.59 7.76
C ILE A 27 -9.71 14.47 6.96
N ARG A 28 -9.40 13.28 6.43
CA ARG A 28 -8.20 13.03 5.62
C ARG A 28 -8.59 12.59 4.21
N SER A 29 -7.84 13.04 3.21
CA SER A 29 -8.04 12.59 1.84
C SER A 29 -7.55 11.15 1.64
N HIS A 30 -8.41 10.29 1.08
CA HIS A 30 -8.08 8.94 0.61
C HIS A 30 -7.85 8.87 -0.91
N PHE A 31 -7.61 10.02 -1.56
CA PHE A 31 -7.37 10.06 -3.01
C PHE A 31 -6.15 9.21 -3.39
N THR A 32 -6.36 8.32 -4.35
CA THR A 32 -5.39 7.42 -4.97
C THR A 32 -5.68 7.34 -6.47
N LEU A 33 -4.63 7.12 -7.27
CA LEU A 33 -4.79 6.90 -8.71
C LEU A 33 -5.15 5.43 -8.95
N SER A 34 -6.14 5.18 -9.81
CA SER A 34 -6.45 3.86 -10.37
C SER A 34 -6.23 3.86 -11.88
N PHE A 35 -6.10 2.69 -12.50
CA PHE A 35 -5.92 2.63 -13.96
C PHE A 35 -7.13 3.20 -14.69
N ASN A 36 -8.35 3.02 -14.16
CA ASN A 36 -9.54 3.67 -14.69
C ASN A 36 -9.44 5.20 -14.65
N SER A 37 -8.99 5.74 -13.52
CA SER A 37 -8.82 7.19 -13.38
C SER A 37 -7.78 7.72 -14.36
N VAL A 38 -6.65 7.02 -14.50
CA VAL A 38 -5.56 7.44 -15.39
C VAL A 38 -5.97 7.39 -16.86
N VAL A 39 -6.61 6.31 -17.32
CA VAL A 39 -7.03 6.20 -18.72
C VAL A 39 -8.06 7.28 -19.09
N ASN A 40 -9.00 7.58 -18.20
CA ASN A 40 -10.01 8.62 -18.39
C ASN A 40 -9.39 10.04 -18.36
N LEU A 41 -8.44 10.27 -17.46
CA LEU A 41 -7.71 11.54 -17.39
C LEU A 41 -6.92 11.76 -18.67
N ALA A 42 -6.11 10.79 -19.08
CA ALA A 42 -5.26 10.87 -20.26
C ALA A 42 -6.05 11.09 -21.56
N ALA A 43 -7.20 10.42 -21.70
CA ALA A 43 -7.98 10.47 -22.93
C ALA A 43 -8.90 11.69 -23.08
N HIS A 44 -9.30 12.32 -21.96
CA HIS A 44 -10.33 13.37 -21.97
C HIS A 44 -9.86 14.72 -21.46
N HIS A 45 -8.62 14.83 -20.98
CA HIS A 45 -8.09 16.06 -20.41
C HIS A 45 -6.77 16.45 -21.10
N THR A 46 -6.57 17.75 -21.21
CA THR A 46 -5.27 18.34 -21.58
C THR A 46 -4.26 18.14 -20.46
N ASP A 47 -2.97 18.23 -20.77
CA ASP A 47 -1.90 18.00 -19.78
C ASP A 47 -1.97 19.05 -18.66
N GLU A 48 -2.37 20.29 -18.99
CA GLU A 48 -2.62 21.35 -18.01
C GLU A 48 -3.83 21.05 -17.10
N GLN A 49 -4.88 20.44 -17.65
CA GLN A 49 -6.04 20.04 -16.85
C GLN A 49 -5.71 18.87 -15.92
N VAL A 50 -4.92 17.89 -16.40
CA VAL A 50 -4.44 16.78 -15.59
C VAL A 50 -3.59 17.29 -14.45
N ASP A 51 -2.58 18.13 -14.74
CA ASP A 51 -1.72 18.72 -13.72
C ASP A 51 -2.56 19.49 -12.68
N LYS A 52 -3.56 20.26 -13.12
CA LYS A 52 -4.49 20.94 -12.21
C LYS A 52 -5.27 19.98 -11.33
N ILE A 53 -5.80 18.87 -11.85
CA ILE A 53 -6.56 17.88 -11.07
C ILE A 53 -5.65 17.20 -10.03
N LEU A 54 -4.42 16.85 -10.41
CA LEU A 54 -3.45 16.20 -9.54
C LEU A 54 -2.89 17.14 -8.46
N SER A 55 -2.75 18.44 -8.77
CA SER A 55 -2.23 19.46 -7.85
C SER A 55 -3.30 20.17 -7.00
N HIS A 56 -4.57 20.19 -7.43
CA HIS A 56 -5.67 20.91 -6.75
C HIS A 56 -6.73 19.96 -6.15
N ASN A 57 -6.34 18.75 -5.76
CA ASN A 57 -7.21 17.87 -4.98
C ASN A 57 -7.05 18.09 -3.46
N PHE A 58 -7.98 17.55 -2.68
CA PHE A 58 -7.99 17.71 -1.22
C PHE A 58 -6.70 17.16 -0.56
N LYS A 59 -6.09 16.11 -1.13
CA LYS A 59 -4.83 15.54 -0.64
C LYS A 59 -3.68 16.52 -0.80
N ALA A 60 -3.56 17.12 -1.99
CA ALA A 60 -2.55 18.15 -2.28
C ALA A 60 -2.77 19.39 -1.41
N TYR A 61 -4.01 19.84 -1.21
CA TYR A 61 -4.33 20.94 -0.29
C TYR A 61 -3.88 20.65 1.16
N GLN A 62 -4.18 19.46 1.68
CA GLN A 62 -3.74 19.06 3.02
C GLN A 62 -2.23 19.02 3.14
N GLN A 63 -1.53 18.50 2.12
CA GLN A 63 -0.06 18.48 2.09
C GLN A 63 0.53 19.89 2.03
N GLN A 64 -0.05 20.79 1.24
CA GLN A 64 0.38 22.19 1.18
C GLN A 64 0.19 22.87 2.54
N ARG A 65 -0.93 22.65 3.22
CA ARG A 65 -1.17 23.18 4.57
C ARG A 65 -0.20 22.60 5.61
N GLU A 66 0.07 21.30 5.56
CA GLU A 66 1.08 20.67 6.41
C GLU A 66 2.47 21.26 6.16
N SER A 67 2.83 21.52 4.89
CA SER A 67 4.10 22.13 4.52
C SER A 67 4.21 23.59 5.01
N GLU A 68 3.13 24.37 4.89
CA GLU A 68 3.06 25.75 5.34
C GLU A 68 3.21 25.83 6.86
N GLN A 69 2.48 24.97 7.59
CA GLN A 69 2.59 24.88 9.05
C GLN A 69 3.99 24.43 9.50
N ALA A 70 4.57 23.44 8.83
CA ALA A 70 5.94 23.00 9.11
C ALA A 70 6.95 24.13 8.87
N ARG A 71 6.78 24.90 7.79
CA ARG A 71 7.64 26.07 7.48
C ARG A 71 7.53 27.16 8.53
N LEU A 72 6.31 27.54 8.92
CA LEU A 72 6.08 28.54 9.98
C LEU A 72 6.65 28.06 11.32
N GLN A 73 6.52 26.76 11.62
CA GLN A 73 7.13 26.17 12.80
C GLN A 73 8.65 26.25 12.76
N MET A 74 9.30 25.95 11.63
CA MET A 74 10.74 26.11 11.46
C MET A 74 11.19 27.57 11.59
N GLU A 75 10.46 28.51 10.99
CA GLU A 75 10.75 29.94 11.07
C GLU A 75 10.69 30.43 12.53
N SER A 76 9.62 30.07 13.24
CA SER A 76 9.46 30.40 14.67
C SER A 76 10.60 29.82 15.53
N LEU A 77 11.01 28.58 15.27
CA LEU A 77 12.15 27.94 15.95
C LEU A 77 13.49 28.59 15.58
N THR A 78 13.63 29.14 14.38
CA THR A 78 14.84 29.82 13.92
C THR A 78 14.99 31.19 14.59
N THR A 79 13.87 31.88 14.86
CA THR A 79 13.85 33.16 15.58
C THR A 79 14.09 33.04 17.09
N GLN A 80 14.01 31.83 17.66
CA GLN A 80 14.33 31.61 19.07
C GLN A 80 15.83 31.71 19.29
N ASP A 81 16.22 32.52 20.28
CA ASP A 81 17.62 32.65 20.67
C ASP A 81 18.05 31.40 21.44
N VAL A 82 18.69 30.47 20.73
CA VAL A 82 19.09 29.16 21.25
C VAL A 82 20.61 29.07 21.20
N LEU A 83 21.20 28.55 22.28
CA LEU A 83 22.65 28.38 22.37
C LEU A 83 23.18 27.57 21.17
N PRO A 84 24.18 28.10 20.42
CA PRO A 84 24.68 27.45 19.24
C PRO A 84 25.32 26.10 19.60
N ARG A 85 24.94 25.06 18.85
CA ARG A 85 25.55 23.74 18.94
C ARG A 85 26.88 23.69 18.22
N CYS A 86 27.71 22.76 18.63
CA CYS A 86 28.91 22.40 17.89
C CYS A 86 28.50 21.77 16.54
N SER A 87 29.05 22.27 15.43
CA SER A 87 28.72 21.82 14.07
C SER A 87 28.98 20.34 13.82
N VAL A 88 29.96 19.76 14.52
CA VAL A 88 30.35 18.35 14.40
C VAL A 88 29.69 17.44 15.44
N PHE A 89 28.77 17.94 16.27
CA PHE A 89 28.15 17.13 17.31
C PHE A 89 27.22 16.05 16.72
N GLY A 90 27.40 14.80 17.16
CA GLY A 90 26.63 13.66 16.66
C GLY A 90 27.16 13.09 15.33
N GLU A 91 28.03 13.82 14.63
CA GLU A 91 28.77 13.29 13.49
C GLU A 91 29.90 12.35 13.95
N ASP A 92 30.43 11.55 13.03
CA ASP A 92 31.53 10.62 13.30
C ASP A 92 32.86 11.34 13.59
N ALA A 93 32.94 12.65 13.31
CA ALA A 93 34.05 13.51 13.69
C ALA A 93 34.00 13.91 15.19
N CYS A 94 32.83 13.86 15.83
CA CYS A 94 32.66 14.20 17.24
C CYS A 94 33.50 13.27 18.12
N PRO A 95 34.32 13.79 19.07
CA PRO A 95 35.13 12.92 19.94
C PRO A 95 34.31 11.90 20.73
N ALA A 96 33.07 12.21 21.11
CA ALA A 96 32.19 11.30 21.82
C ALA A 96 31.74 10.11 20.94
N ASN A 97 31.33 10.39 19.70
CA ASN A 97 30.86 9.37 18.76
C ASN A 97 32.06 8.58 18.18
N ARG A 98 33.15 9.26 17.81
CA ARG A 98 34.38 8.64 17.33
C ARG A 98 34.99 7.67 18.34
N GLN A 99 35.01 8.01 19.63
CA GLN A 99 35.49 7.10 20.67
C GLN A 99 34.64 5.83 20.77
N ALA A 100 33.31 5.94 20.58
CA ALA A 100 32.42 4.79 20.56
C ALA A 100 32.69 3.88 19.35
N LEU A 101 32.80 4.47 18.15
CA LEU A 101 33.15 3.76 16.91
C LEU A 101 34.53 3.08 17.00
N GLU A 102 35.55 3.76 17.53
CA GLU A 102 36.88 3.17 17.73
C GLU A 102 36.85 2.03 18.76
N LYS A 103 36.01 2.13 19.80
CA LYS A 103 35.81 1.05 20.78
C LYS A 103 35.09 -0.14 20.17
N GLU A 104 34.08 0.09 19.33
CA GLU A 104 33.40 -0.95 18.56
C GLU A 104 34.38 -1.65 17.61
N LEU A 105 35.13 -0.89 16.82
CA LEU A 105 36.16 -1.40 15.92
C LEU A 105 37.18 -2.28 16.65
N ARG A 106 37.70 -1.82 17.81
CA ARG A 106 38.60 -2.64 18.64
C ARG A 106 37.98 -3.97 19.06
N LYS A 107 36.70 -3.99 19.45
CA LYS A 107 35.99 -5.24 19.82
C LYS A 107 35.82 -6.16 18.62
N ILE A 108 35.50 -5.61 17.45
CA ILE A 108 35.36 -6.38 16.20
C ILE A 108 36.71 -7.01 15.82
N LEU A 109 37.81 -6.25 15.87
CA LEU A 109 39.15 -6.75 15.56
C LEU A 109 39.58 -7.89 16.48
N ILE A 110 39.31 -7.78 17.79
CA ILE A 110 39.61 -8.87 18.75
C ILE A 110 38.81 -10.12 18.39
N LYS A 111 37.49 -9.98 18.14
CA LYS A 111 36.63 -11.11 17.77
C LYS A 111 37.06 -11.78 16.48
N LEU A 112 37.36 -11.01 15.44
CA LEU A 112 37.84 -11.51 14.15
C LEU A 112 39.13 -12.30 14.35
N LYS A 113 40.10 -11.76 15.10
CA LYS A 113 41.35 -12.46 15.43
C LYS A 113 41.08 -13.82 16.10
N THR A 114 40.15 -13.88 17.05
CA THR A 114 39.80 -15.13 17.75
C THR A 114 39.07 -16.13 16.84
N TRP A 115 38.15 -15.66 15.99
CA TRP A 115 37.37 -16.52 15.09
C TRP A 115 38.17 -17.03 13.90
N GLU A 116 39.10 -16.22 13.39
CA GLU A 116 39.96 -16.59 12.26
C GLU A 116 40.97 -17.70 12.63
N GLN A 117 41.40 -17.74 13.90
CA GLN A 117 42.31 -18.75 14.46
C GLN A 117 41.69 -20.14 14.64
N GLN A 118 40.37 -20.30 14.49
CA GLN A 118 39.73 -21.61 14.59
C GLN A 118 39.96 -22.44 13.33
N GLU A 119 40.48 -23.67 13.48
CA GLU A 119 40.73 -24.58 12.36
C GLU A 119 39.45 -25.00 11.63
N PHE A 120 38.37 -25.27 12.37
CA PHE A 120 37.09 -25.67 11.80
C PHE A 120 36.04 -24.56 11.94
N LYS A 121 35.50 -24.09 10.80
CA LYS A 121 34.52 -22.98 10.73
C LYS A 121 33.17 -23.47 10.22
N SER A 122 32.18 -23.52 11.11
CA SER A 122 30.79 -23.79 10.75
C SER A 122 30.21 -22.69 9.86
N GLU A 123 29.16 -22.99 9.10
CA GLU A 123 28.51 -22.01 8.21
C GLU A 123 27.97 -20.78 8.95
N ARG A 124 27.44 -20.99 10.17
CA ARG A 124 27.04 -19.91 11.08
C ARG A 124 28.22 -19.02 11.49
N LEU A 125 29.41 -19.59 11.71
CA LEU A 125 30.61 -18.82 12.05
C LEU A 125 31.14 -18.05 10.84
N ARG A 126 31.13 -18.65 9.64
CA ARG A 126 31.49 -17.96 8.38
C ARG A 126 30.63 -16.72 8.17
N ARG A 127 29.31 -16.83 8.30
CA ARG A 127 28.39 -15.68 8.19
C ARG A 127 28.64 -14.60 9.25
N ARG A 128 29.06 -14.98 10.47
CA ARG A 128 29.42 -14.01 11.52
C ARG A 128 30.73 -13.28 11.22
N ILE A 129 31.70 -13.95 10.61
CA ILE A 129 32.96 -13.35 10.18
C ILE A 129 32.69 -12.34 9.07
N GLU A 130 31.90 -12.73 8.07
CA GLU A 130 31.48 -11.87 6.95
C GLU A 130 30.79 -10.59 7.44
N LEU A 131 29.73 -10.71 8.26
CA LEU A 131 29.05 -9.55 8.85
C LEU A 131 29.97 -8.66 9.69
N ALA A 132 30.95 -9.26 10.39
CA ALA A 132 31.91 -8.50 11.19
C ALA A 132 32.97 -7.79 10.31
N GLN A 133 33.32 -8.36 9.16
CA GLN A 133 34.19 -7.75 8.15
C GLN A 133 33.48 -6.57 7.46
N GLU A 134 32.23 -6.75 7.02
CA GLU A 134 31.41 -5.66 6.47
C GLU A 134 31.30 -4.50 7.46
N ARG A 135 30.96 -4.79 8.72
CA ARG A 135 30.84 -3.76 9.76
C ARG A 135 32.18 -3.07 10.06
N LYS A 136 33.29 -3.81 10.01
CA LYS A 136 34.65 -3.25 10.16
C LYS A 136 34.92 -2.24 9.04
N GLU A 137 34.66 -2.62 7.79
CA GLU A 137 34.86 -1.77 6.62
C GLU A 137 33.98 -0.51 6.67
N GLU A 138 32.71 -0.66 7.05
CA GLU A 138 31.79 0.47 7.24
C GLU A 138 32.34 1.49 8.26
N ILE A 139 32.78 1.03 9.45
CA ILE A 139 33.33 1.91 10.49
C ILE A 139 34.64 2.57 10.00
N GLN A 140 35.47 1.83 9.27
CA GLN A 140 36.71 2.37 8.71
C GLN A 140 36.42 3.47 7.69
N GLN A 141 35.51 3.24 6.74
CA GLN A 141 35.11 4.24 5.73
C GLN A 141 34.54 5.50 6.39
N ARG A 142 33.64 5.33 7.36
CA ARG A 142 33.03 6.43 8.12
C ARG A 142 34.05 7.31 8.85
N THR A 143 35.16 6.73 9.30
CA THR A 143 36.16 7.44 10.13
C THR A 143 37.43 7.86 9.38
N GLN A 144 37.65 7.36 8.15
CA GLN A 144 38.88 7.56 7.38
C GLN A 144 39.09 9.01 6.95
N VAL A 145 38.02 9.68 6.49
CA VAL A 145 38.10 11.02 5.90
C VAL A 145 37.94 12.13 6.95
N LEU A 146 37.44 11.78 8.13
CA LEU A 146 37.07 12.77 9.14
C LEU A 146 38.26 13.14 10.05
N PRO A 147 38.46 14.44 10.36
CA PRO A 147 39.53 14.87 11.23
C PRO A 147 39.36 14.31 12.65
N LYS A 148 40.48 14.01 13.31
CA LYS A 148 40.51 13.63 14.73
C LYS A 148 40.45 14.88 15.60
N LEU A 149 39.24 15.23 16.02
CA LEU A 149 39.02 16.36 16.91
C LEU A 149 39.35 16.00 18.36
N ARG A 150 39.79 17.00 19.13
CA ARG A 150 40.01 16.89 20.57
C ARG A 150 39.17 17.95 21.29
N CYS A 151 38.23 17.50 22.11
CA CYS A 151 37.55 18.35 23.08
C CYS A 151 38.15 18.07 24.46
N ASN A 152 38.51 19.13 25.18
CA ASN A 152 38.98 18.99 26.57
C ASN A 152 37.80 18.57 27.48
N ARG A 153 38.08 18.21 28.73
CA ARG A 153 37.04 17.70 29.65
C ARG A 153 35.96 18.75 29.94
N GLN A 154 36.34 20.03 30.04
CA GLN A 154 35.44 21.13 30.38
C GLN A 154 34.52 21.47 29.20
N ASP A 155 35.06 21.52 27.98
CA ASP A 155 34.31 21.70 26.73
C ASP A 155 33.28 20.58 26.54
N ARG A 156 33.63 19.34 26.91
CA ARG A 156 32.69 18.20 26.83
C ARG A 156 31.51 18.37 27.78
N LEU A 157 31.76 18.82 29.01
CA LEU A 157 30.69 19.07 29.98
C LEU A 157 29.78 20.21 29.52
N ILE A 158 30.36 21.31 29.05
CA ILE A 158 29.62 22.46 28.50
C ILE A 158 28.82 22.03 27.27
N CYS A 159 29.40 21.21 26.39
CA CYS A 159 28.72 20.67 25.21
C CYS A 159 27.55 19.75 25.60
N GLN A 160 27.76 18.84 26.56
CA GLN A 160 26.70 17.96 27.07
C GLN A 160 25.54 18.75 27.67
N GLN A 161 25.84 19.75 28.50
CA GLN A 161 24.84 20.62 29.09
C GLN A 161 24.05 21.40 28.02
N ARG A 162 24.76 22.08 27.10
CA ARG A 162 24.14 22.76 25.96
C ARG A 162 23.24 21.83 25.15
N ASN A 163 23.68 20.61 24.90
CA ASN A 163 22.89 19.66 24.12
C ASN A 163 21.65 19.19 24.85
N SER A 164 21.72 19.05 26.18
CA SER A 164 20.55 18.75 27.01
C SER A 164 19.53 19.89 26.95
N GLU A 165 19.98 21.12 27.14
CA GLU A 165 19.14 22.33 27.11
C GLU A 165 18.47 22.54 25.74
N THR A 166 19.21 22.26 24.66
CA THR A 166 18.74 22.47 23.28
C THR A 166 18.06 21.23 22.66
N LYS A 167 17.97 20.10 23.37
CA LYS A 167 17.48 18.82 22.82
C LYS A 167 16.06 18.91 22.29
N GLY A 168 15.14 19.53 23.05
CA GLY A 168 13.74 19.67 22.68
C GLY A 168 13.56 20.51 21.43
N HIS A 169 14.24 21.66 21.38
CA HIS A 169 14.25 22.55 20.21
C HIS A 169 14.73 21.85 18.94
N ASN A 170 15.88 21.19 18.99
CA ASN A 170 16.43 20.48 17.83
C ASN A 170 15.55 19.33 17.36
N LEU A 171 14.93 18.61 18.30
CA LEU A 171 13.99 17.54 17.95
C LEU A 171 12.75 18.13 17.26
N SER A 172 12.22 19.25 17.75
CA SER A 172 11.09 19.95 17.12
C SER A 172 11.46 20.49 15.74
N PHE A 173 12.65 21.06 15.58
CA PHE A 173 13.15 21.57 14.31
C PHE A 173 13.28 20.44 13.29
N ARG A 174 13.97 19.34 13.65
CA ARG A 174 14.09 18.15 12.78
C ARG A 174 12.73 17.57 12.40
N LYS A 175 11.79 17.49 13.35
CA LYS A 175 10.43 17.02 13.04
C LYS A 175 9.71 17.93 12.05
N ALA A 176 9.87 19.25 12.18
CA ALA A 176 9.29 20.21 11.25
C ALA A 176 9.95 20.12 9.87
N GLU A 177 11.27 20.00 9.80
CA GLU A 177 12.04 19.80 8.57
C GLU A 177 11.64 18.49 7.85
N GLU A 178 11.57 17.38 8.57
CA GLU A 178 11.11 16.10 8.02
C GLU A 178 9.66 16.16 7.51
N LYS A 179 8.78 16.92 8.18
CA LYS A 179 7.41 17.12 7.71
C LYS A 179 7.37 17.93 6.42
N LEU A 180 8.16 19.00 6.34
CA LEU A 180 8.28 19.84 5.15
C LEU A 180 8.76 19.02 3.95
N ASN A 181 9.87 18.29 4.11
CA ASN A 181 10.44 17.45 3.06
C ASN A 181 9.46 16.36 2.60
N ARG A 182 8.77 15.71 3.54
CA ARG A 182 7.74 14.70 3.22
C ARG A 182 6.56 15.29 2.44
N ALA A 183 6.08 16.46 2.83
CA ALA A 183 4.97 17.11 2.15
C ALA A 183 5.33 17.53 0.72
N GLN A 184 6.55 18.04 0.51
CA GLN A 184 7.04 18.45 -0.82
C GLN A 184 7.21 17.25 -1.77
N ASN A 185 7.79 16.15 -1.28
CA ASN A 185 8.02 14.96 -2.12
C ASN A 185 6.71 14.31 -2.58
N ARG A 186 5.67 14.32 -1.73
CA ARG A 186 4.40 13.63 -2.02
C ARG A 186 3.60 14.20 -3.19
N ILE A 187 3.67 15.51 -3.43
CA ILE A 187 2.98 16.12 -4.58
C ILE A 187 3.65 15.63 -5.88
N GLN A 188 4.98 15.62 -5.90
CA GLN A 188 5.76 15.12 -7.02
C GLN A 188 5.55 13.62 -7.26
N GLU A 189 5.39 12.83 -6.18
CA GLU A 189 5.11 11.40 -6.26
C GLU A 189 3.79 11.08 -7.01
N ILE A 190 2.73 11.88 -6.83
CA ILE A 190 1.45 11.65 -7.52
C ILE A 190 1.59 11.89 -9.03
N GLY A 191 2.23 12.99 -9.44
CA GLY A 191 2.49 13.27 -10.86
C GLY A 191 3.35 12.19 -11.52
N LYS A 192 4.44 11.79 -10.84
CA LYS A 192 5.29 10.69 -11.31
C LYS A 192 4.53 9.37 -11.41
N SER A 193 3.68 9.04 -10.43
CA SER A 193 2.84 7.84 -10.49
C SER A 193 1.86 7.88 -11.64
N TYR A 194 1.30 9.05 -11.98
CA TYR A 194 0.44 9.22 -13.15
C TYR A 194 1.19 8.92 -14.44
N GLU A 195 2.37 9.53 -14.63
CA GLU A 195 3.22 9.31 -15.81
C GLU A 195 3.62 7.83 -15.97
N GLU A 196 3.99 7.16 -14.87
CA GLU A 196 4.33 5.74 -14.86
C GLU A 196 3.14 4.85 -15.23
N MET A 197 1.92 5.20 -14.80
CA MET A 197 0.70 4.49 -15.17
C MET A 197 0.32 4.73 -16.64
N VAL A 198 0.47 5.96 -17.15
CA VAL A 198 0.28 6.26 -18.58
C VAL A 198 1.24 5.43 -19.43
N GLN A 199 2.52 5.42 -19.07
CA GLN A 199 3.54 4.65 -19.78
C GLN A 199 3.20 3.14 -19.79
N PHE A 200 2.78 2.58 -18.65
CA PHE A 200 2.30 1.20 -18.58
C PHE A 200 1.10 0.95 -19.50
N LEU A 201 0.13 1.86 -19.52
CA LEU A 201 -1.05 1.74 -20.38
C LEU A 201 -0.70 1.84 -21.88
N ILE A 202 0.33 2.61 -22.25
CA ILE A 202 0.85 2.65 -23.63
C ILE A 202 1.52 1.32 -23.99
N GLU A 203 2.45 0.86 -23.15
CA GLU A 203 3.22 -0.38 -23.37
C GLU A 203 2.33 -1.61 -23.53
N HIS A 204 1.21 -1.64 -22.81
CA HIS A 204 0.23 -2.73 -22.86
C HIS A 204 -0.99 -2.44 -23.75
N GLN A 205 -0.91 -1.43 -24.63
CA GLN A 205 -1.91 -1.13 -25.66
C GLN A 205 -3.32 -0.84 -25.11
N TYR A 206 -3.40 -0.23 -23.93
CA TYR A 206 -4.62 0.39 -23.41
C TYR A 206 -4.77 1.83 -23.92
N LEU A 207 -3.65 2.52 -24.08
CA LEU A 207 -3.55 3.83 -24.74
C LEU A 207 -2.67 3.70 -26.00
N GLY A 208 -2.90 4.59 -26.97
CA GLY A 208 -2.05 4.73 -28.15
C GLY A 208 -0.69 5.34 -27.81
N GLU A 209 0.24 5.34 -28.78
CA GLU A 209 1.59 5.89 -28.59
C GLU A 209 1.63 7.37 -28.22
N ASP A 210 0.56 8.11 -28.54
CA ASP A 210 0.37 9.52 -28.15
C ASP A 210 0.01 9.70 -26.67
N GLY A 211 -0.25 8.61 -25.94
CA GLY A 211 -0.70 8.61 -24.55
C GLY A 211 -2.12 9.15 -24.35
N LYS A 212 -2.88 9.43 -25.41
CA LYS A 212 -4.20 10.08 -25.35
C LYS A 212 -5.28 9.28 -26.06
N THR A 213 -4.94 8.64 -27.17
CA THR A 213 -5.90 7.84 -27.93
C THR A 213 -6.27 6.57 -27.15
N MET A 214 -7.56 6.37 -26.85
CA MET A 214 -8.02 5.13 -26.23
C MET A 214 -8.00 3.98 -27.22
N MET A 215 -7.30 2.90 -26.86
CA MET A 215 -7.38 1.62 -27.55
C MET A 215 -8.62 0.85 -27.06
N PRO A 216 -9.08 -0.20 -27.77
CA PRO A 216 -10.25 -0.98 -27.34
C PRO A 216 -10.14 -1.49 -25.89
N ARG A 217 -8.95 -1.95 -25.46
CA ARG A 217 -8.65 -2.34 -24.07
C ARG A 217 -8.88 -1.18 -23.10
N GLY A 218 -8.37 0.00 -23.43
CA GLY A 218 -8.59 1.22 -22.67
C GLY A 218 -10.06 1.62 -22.55
N THR A 219 -10.83 1.49 -23.64
CA THR A 219 -12.28 1.80 -23.63
C THR A 219 -13.07 0.86 -22.72
N ALA A 220 -12.72 -0.43 -22.67
CA ALA A 220 -13.33 -1.38 -21.74
C ALA A 220 -12.93 -1.05 -20.29
N LEU A 221 -11.63 -0.85 -20.05
CA LEU A 221 -11.08 -0.51 -18.74
C LEU A 221 -11.70 0.78 -18.16
N ALA A 222 -11.92 1.79 -19.00
CA ALA A 222 -12.52 3.07 -18.64
C ALA A 222 -13.94 2.97 -18.06
N LYS A 223 -14.61 1.83 -18.23
CA LYS A 223 -15.98 1.58 -17.75
C LYS A 223 -16.04 0.68 -16.51
N LEU A 224 -14.91 0.17 -16.07
CA LEU A 224 -14.76 -0.69 -14.88
C LEU A 224 -14.18 0.13 -13.73
N HIS A 225 -14.59 -0.16 -12.49
CA HIS A 225 -14.11 0.52 -11.29
C HIS A 225 -13.56 -0.44 -10.23
N VAL A 226 -13.60 -1.75 -10.49
CA VAL A 226 -13.06 -2.80 -9.63
C VAL A 226 -12.23 -3.74 -10.49
N GLU A 227 -10.98 -3.96 -10.10
CA GLU A 227 -10.02 -4.83 -10.79
C GLU A 227 -9.98 -4.60 -12.30
N GLU A 228 -9.81 -3.33 -12.69
CA GLU A 228 -10.12 -2.86 -14.03
C GLU A 228 -9.22 -3.50 -15.09
N LEU A 229 -7.94 -3.68 -14.75
CA LEU A 229 -6.98 -4.42 -15.59
C LEU A 229 -7.37 -5.89 -15.72
N LEU A 230 -7.58 -6.60 -14.61
CA LEU A 230 -7.80 -8.04 -14.63
C LEU A 230 -9.07 -8.41 -15.41
N VAL A 231 -10.17 -7.71 -15.15
CA VAL A 231 -11.44 -7.96 -15.85
C VAL A 231 -11.31 -7.64 -17.33
N THR A 232 -10.54 -6.60 -17.70
CA THR A 232 -10.24 -6.29 -19.10
C THR A 232 -9.39 -7.39 -19.74
N GLU A 233 -8.37 -7.90 -19.06
CA GLU A 233 -7.53 -8.98 -19.59
C GLU A 233 -8.32 -10.28 -19.78
N TRP A 234 -9.22 -10.65 -18.85
CA TRP A 234 -10.14 -11.78 -19.08
C TRP A 234 -11.03 -11.59 -20.31
N LEU A 235 -11.49 -10.36 -20.56
CA LEU A 235 -12.29 -10.04 -21.74
C LEU A 235 -11.47 -10.25 -23.03
N TYR A 236 -10.26 -9.68 -23.09
CA TYR A 236 -9.44 -9.70 -24.30
C TYR A 236 -8.69 -11.02 -24.54
N GLU A 237 -8.48 -11.84 -23.50
CA GLU A 237 -8.06 -13.24 -23.60
C GLU A 237 -9.22 -14.17 -24.03
N GLY A 238 -10.43 -13.62 -24.19
CA GLY A 238 -11.63 -14.34 -24.58
C GLY A 238 -12.16 -15.30 -23.51
N LEU A 239 -11.66 -15.24 -22.27
CA LEU A 239 -12.11 -16.10 -21.17
C LEU A 239 -13.61 -15.91 -20.92
N LEU A 240 -14.06 -14.64 -20.87
CA LEU A 240 -15.47 -14.30 -20.61
C LEU A 240 -16.42 -14.83 -21.69
N HIS A 241 -15.94 -15.00 -22.93
CA HIS A 241 -16.70 -15.62 -24.02
C HIS A 241 -16.83 -17.14 -23.88
N ARG A 242 -15.86 -17.81 -23.26
CA ARG A 242 -15.85 -19.27 -23.11
C ARG A 242 -16.58 -19.78 -21.89
N VAL A 243 -16.46 -19.07 -20.76
CA VAL A 243 -17.13 -19.46 -19.50
C VAL A 243 -18.64 -19.38 -19.60
N ASN A 244 -19.35 -20.22 -18.84
CA ASN A 244 -20.80 -20.10 -18.68
C ASN A 244 -21.17 -18.99 -17.69
N GLU A 245 -22.46 -18.71 -17.53
CA GLU A 245 -22.99 -17.65 -16.68
C GLU A 245 -22.63 -17.82 -15.19
N VAL A 246 -22.61 -19.06 -14.69
CA VAL A 246 -22.25 -19.38 -13.29
C VAL A 246 -20.76 -19.13 -13.06
N GLU A 247 -19.91 -19.59 -13.98
CA GLU A 247 -18.46 -19.36 -13.93
C GLU A 247 -18.12 -17.88 -14.09
N LEU A 248 -18.84 -17.15 -14.94
CA LEU A 248 -18.68 -15.70 -15.09
C LEU A 248 -19.03 -14.97 -13.78
N ALA A 249 -20.17 -15.29 -13.15
CA ALA A 249 -20.51 -14.77 -11.83
C ALA A 249 -19.43 -15.12 -10.80
N ALA A 250 -18.92 -16.36 -10.81
CA ALA A 250 -17.86 -16.81 -9.93
C ALA A 250 -16.54 -16.04 -10.11
N LEU A 251 -16.09 -15.80 -11.34
CA LEU A 251 -14.90 -14.97 -11.60
C LEU A 251 -15.05 -13.58 -10.99
N ILE A 252 -16.21 -12.93 -11.19
CA ILE A 252 -16.48 -11.62 -10.60
C ILE A 252 -16.56 -11.69 -9.06
N GLY A 253 -17.12 -12.77 -8.51
CA GLY A 253 -17.08 -13.05 -7.07
C GLY A 253 -15.65 -13.13 -6.52
N GLY A 254 -14.71 -13.69 -7.29
CA GLY A 254 -13.29 -13.72 -6.90
C GLY A 254 -12.62 -12.36 -6.90
N VAL A 255 -13.05 -11.44 -7.78
CA VAL A 255 -12.56 -10.06 -7.88
C VAL A 255 -13.00 -9.21 -6.68
N VAL A 256 -14.26 -9.35 -6.24
CA VAL A 256 -14.82 -8.51 -5.16
C VAL A 256 -14.57 -9.07 -3.75
N MET A 257 -14.03 -10.27 -3.65
CA MET A 257 -13.74 -10.93 -2.38
C MET A 257 -12.54 -10.26 -1.70
N GLU A 258 -12.73 -9.66 -0.53
CA GLU A 258 -11.65 -9.01 0.21
C GLU A 258 -10.66 -10.02 0.81
N ASP A 259 -9.46 -9.54 1.15
CA ASP A 259 -8.50 -10.33 1.90
C ASP A 259 -9.02 -10.61 3.32
N GLY A 260 -8.95 -11.88 3.71
CA GLY A 260 -9.45 -12.33 4.99
C GLY A 260 -8.97 -13.72 5.35
N ARG A 261 -9.31 -14.13 6.58
CA ARG A 261 -9.15 -15.53 7.00
C ARG A 261 -10.37 -16.31 6.55
N PHE A 262 -10.15 -17.29 5.68
CA PHE A 262 -11.17 -18.21 5.25
C PHE A 262 -11.20 -19.45 6.12
N GLU A 263 -12.40 -19.99 6.32
CA GLU A 263 -12.58 -21.30 6.92
C GLU A 263 -11.93 -22.39 6.07
N GLN A 264 -11.49 -23.47 6.72
CA GLN A 264 -10.77 -24.54 6.02
C GLN A 264 -11.60 -25.13 4.87
N HIS A 265 -12.91 -25.33 5.05
CA HIS A 265 -13.74 -25.91 4.00
C HIS A 265 -13.83 -25.01 2.75
N ILE A 266 -13.80 -23.68 2.91
CA ILE A 266 -13.77 -22.72 1.79
C ILE A 266 -12.45 -22.84 1.03
N ILE A 267 -11.32 -22.93 1.76
CA ILE A 267 -9.99 -23.10 1.15
C ILE A 267 -9.93 -24.41 0.35
N HIS A 268 -10.53 -25.49 0.87
CA HIS A 268 -10.61 -26.76 0.15
C HIS A 268 -11.52 -26.67 -1.08
N GLY A 269 -12.66 -25.98 -0.97
CA GLY A 269 -13.56 -25.71 -2.09
C GLY A 269 -12.91 -24.89 -3.20
N ALA A 270 -12.13 -23.87 -2.84
CA ALA A 270 -11.36 -23.05 -3.78
C ALA A 270 -10.35 -23.87 -4.61
N LYS A 271 -9.86 -25.00 -4.08
CA LYS A 271 -8.98 -25.92 -4.82
C LYS A 271 -9.75 -26.77 -5.83
N SER A 272 -11.05 -26.99 -5.65
CA SER A 272 -11.90 -27.83 -6.51
C SER A 272 -12.70 -27.06 -7.55
N VAL A 273 -12.41 -25.77 -7.75
CA VAL A 273 -13.01 -24.97 -8.84
C VAL A 273 -12.67 -25.54 -10.22
N SER A 274 -13.50 -25.20 -11.22
CA SER A 274 -13.33 -25.66 -12.60
C SER A 274 -12.02 -25.16 -13.24
N GLU A 275 -11.61 -25.82 -14.31
CA GLU A 275 -10.42 -25.44 -15.08
C GLU A 275 -10.50 -24.00 -15.60
N SER A 276 -11.67 -23.56 -16.06
CA SER A 276 -11.88 -22.17 -16.52
C SER A 276 -11.67 -21.13 -15.40
N LEU A 277 -12.04 -21.46 -14.16
CA LEU A 277 -11.79 -20.58 -13.00
C LEU A 277 -10.31 -20.54 -12.61
N ARG A 278 -9.60 -21.68 -12.78
CA ARG A 278 -8.14 -21.72 -12.61
C ARG A 278 -7.42 -20.95 -13.71
N GLU A 279 -7.91 -21.01 -14.95
CA GLU A 279 -7.42 -20.19 -16.05
C GLU A 279 -7.53 -18.69 -15.71
N GLY A 280 -8.66 -18.28 -15.14
CA GLY A 280 -8.84 -16.92 -14.62
C GLY A 280 -7.77 -16.53 -13.59
N ALA A 281 -7.43 -17.44 -12.68
CA ALA A 281 -6.35 -17.25 -11.70
C ALA A 281 -4.96 -17.19 -12.35
N ASP A 282 -4.73 -17.93 -13.43
CA ASP A 282 -3.46 -17.91 -14.15
C ASP A 282 -3.29 -16.64 -14.98
N ILE A 283 -4.37 -16.11 -15.57
CA ILE A 283 -4.37 -14.76 -16.14
C ILE A 283 -4.06 -13.73 -15.04
N PHE A 284 -4.72 -13.82 -13.88
CA PHE A 284 -4.41 -12.93 -12.74
C PHE A 284 -2.94 -12.92 -12.36
N LYS A 285 -2.27 -14.08 -12.29
CA LYS A 285 -0.82 -14.14 -12.00
C LYS A 285 -0.03 -13.38 -13.06
N ARG A 286 -0.34 -13.56 -14.36
CA ARG A 286 0.31 -12.82 -15.44
C ARG A 286 0.09 -11.31 -15.33
N VAL A 287 -1.14 -10.87 -15.06
CA VAL A 287 -1.49 -9.46 -14.87
C VAL A 287 -0.73 -8.87 -13.68
N ARG A 288 -0.64 -9.60 -12.57
CA ARG A 288 0.13 -9.15 -11.41
C ARG A 288 1.63 -9.06 -11.72
N ASP A 289 2.18 -10.03 -12.45
CA ASP A 289 3.61 -10.08 -12.76
C ASP A 289 4.01 -9.01 -13.79
N MET A 290 3.09 -8.56 -14.66
CA MET A 290 3.34 -7.43 -15.57
C MET A 290 3.24 -6.06 -14.90
N VAL A 291 2.39 -5.89 -13.88
CA VAL A 291 2.20 -4.59 -13.22
C VAL A 291 3.38 -4.27 -12.29
N PRO A 292 4.12 -3.16 -12.53
CA PRO A 292 5.23 -2.76 -11.65
C PRO A 292 4.80 -2.65 -10.19
N ALA A 293 5.62 -3.16 -9.26
CA ALA A 293 5.29 -3.26 -7.82
C ALA A 293 4.91 -1.94 -7.12
N LYS A 294 5.28 -0.79 -7.70
CA LYS A 294 4.94 0.55 -7.20
C LYS A 294 3.56 1.05 -7.64
N LEU A 295 2.95 0.42 -8.63
CA LEU A 295 1.63 0.74 -9.16
C LEU A 295 0.54 -0.08 -8.44
N PRO A 296 -0.74 0.35 -8.49
CA PRO A 296 -1.85 -0.39 -7.90
C PRO A 296 -1.86 -1.86 -8.37
N GLN A 297 -1.72 -2.78 -7.42
CA GLN A 297 -1.66 -4.21 -7.73
C GLN A 297 -3.06 -4.79 -7.90
N PRO A 298 -3.26 -5.68 -8.89
CA PRO A 298 -4.54 -6.38 -9.03
C PRO A 298 -4.76 -7.34 -7.86
N HIS A 299 -6.01 -7.68 -7.63
CA HIS A 299 -6.47 -8.58 -6.59
C HIS A 299 -7.48 -9.61 -7.12
N PHE A 300 -7.36 -10.85 -6.66
CA PHE A 300 -8.26 -11.95 -7.05
C PHE A 300 -8.16 -13.14 -6.10
N ARG A 301 -9.31 -13.70 -5.71
CA ARG A 301 -9.40 -14.83 -4.79
C ARG A 301 -10.25 -15.97 -5.34
N LEU A 302 -9.67 -17.17 -5.44
CA LEU A 302 -10.42 -18.38 -5.81
C LEU A 302 -11.48 -18.76 -4.77
N GLU A 303 -11.28 -18.37 -3.51
CA GLU A 303 -12.27 -18.53 -2.45
C GLU A 303 -13.56 -17.76 -2.75
N GLY A 304 -13.43 -16.55 -3.32
CA GLY A 304 -14.57 -15.77 -3.81
C GLY A 304 -15.29 -16.45 -4.98
N CYS A 305 -14.55 -17.08 -5.89
CA CYS A 305 -15.15 -17.85 -6.97
C CYS A 305 -15.97 -19.03 -6.45
N TRP A 306 -15.42 -19.79 -5.52
CA TRP A 306 -16.12 -20.92 -4.93
C TRP A 306 -17.37 -20.48 -4.16
N LEU A 307 -17.27 -19.43 -3.34
CA LEU A 307 -18.41 -18.89 -2.59
C LEU A 307 -19.52 -18.37 -3.50
N MET A 308 -19.18 -17.68 -4.58
CA MET A 308 -20.18 -17.18 -5.51
C MET A 308 -20.85 -18.30 -6.31
N LYS A 309 -20.08 -19.31 -6.72
CA LYS A 309 -20.65 -20.53 -7.31
C LYS A 309 -21.64 -21.20 -6.34
N LEU A 310 -21.24 -21.34 -5.08
CA LEU A 310 -22.08 -21.90 -4.03
C LEU A 310 -23.37 -21.08 -3.83
N LEU A 311 -23.28 -19.75 -3.86
CA LEU A 311 -24.45 -18.86 -3.74
C LEU A 311 -25.45 -19.08 -4.87
N VAL A 312 -24.95 -19.17 -6.11
CA VAL A 312 -25.78 -19.34 -7.32
C VAL A 312 -26.41 -20.73 -7.39
N GLU A 313 -25.68 -21.76 -6.95
CA GLU A 313 -26.14 -23.15 -7.02
C GLU A 313 -27.01 -23.58 -5.83
N ALA A 314 -26.92 -22.89 -4.70
CA ALA A 314 -27.69 -23.22 -3.51
C ALA A 314 -29.20 -23.02 -3.76
N PRO A 315 -30.05 -24.03 -3.51
CA PRO A 315 -31.49 -23.92 -3.77
C PRO A 315 -32.17 -22.86 -2.90
N GLU A 316 -31.71 -22.71 -1.65
CA GLU A 316 -32.22 -21.76 -0.67
C GLU A 316 -31.10 -20.88 -0.12
N TRP A 317 -31.46 -19.67 0.35
CA TRP A 317 -30.50 -18.74 0.95
C TRP A 317 -29.86 -19.29 2.24
N HIS A 318 -30.68 -19.92 3.10
CA HIS A 318 -30.18 -20.51 4.34
C HIS A 318 -29.18 -21.65 4.10
N THR A 319 -29.35 -22.43 3.02
CA THR A 319 -28.38 -23.46 2.63
C THR A 319 -27.03 -22.83 2.28
N PHE A 320 -27.04 -21.73 1.51
CA PHE A 320 -25.81 -20.99 1.21
C PHE A 320 -25.13 -20.48 2.49
N LEU A 321 -25.87 -19.79 3.36
CA LEU A 321 -25.31 -19.24 4.60
C LEU A 321 -24.68 -20.32 5.48
N SER A 322 -25.37 -21.47 5.62
CA SER A 322 -24.86 -22.60 6.40
C SER A 322 -23.59 -23.19 5.81
N MET A 323 -23.52 -23.35 4.49
CA MET A 323 -22.35 -23.92 3.82
C MET A 323 -21.16 -22.94 3.71
N ALA A 324 -21.44 -21.64 3.59
CA ALA A 324 -20.43 -20.59 3.53
C ALA A 324 -19.91 -20.19 4.92
N ASN A 325 -20.65 -20.51 5.99
CA ASN A 325 -20.40 -20.05 7.36
C ASN A 325 -20.17 -18.53 7.43
N MET A 326 -21.01 -17.77 6.72
CA MET A 326 -20.88 -16.32 6.55
C MET A 326 -22.04 -15.60 7.25
N ALA A 327 -21.77 -14.43 7.84
CA ALA A 327 -22.84 -13.57 8.34
C ALA A 327 -23.72 -13.11 7.17
N GLU A 328 -25.04 -13.07 7.39
CA GLU A 328 -26.00 -12.74 6.33
C GLU A 328 -25.74 -11.36 5.69
N GLY A 329 -25.37 -10.36 6.49
CA GLY A 329 -25.02 -9.03 5.97
C GLY A 329 -23.81 -9.06 5.04
N ASP A 330 -22.77 -9.84 5.37
CA ASP A 330 -21.58 -9.97 4.55
C ASP A 330 -21.88 -10.71 3.24
N ALA A 331 -22.74 -11.74 3.30
CA ALA A 331 -23.24 -12.46 2.14
C ALA A 331 -24.01 -11.55 1.16
N ILE A 332 -24.91 -10.71 1.68
CA ILE A 332 -25.65 -9.73 0.88
C ILE A 332 -24.69 -8.71 0.27
N ALA A 333 -23.75 -8.17 1.06
CA ALA A 333 -22.76 -7.22 0.57
C ALA A 333 -21.86 -7.82 -0.53
N PHE A 334 -21.43 -9.07 -0.37
CA PHE A 334 -20.67 -9.82 -1.35
C PHE A 334 -21.42 -10.00 -2.67
N ALA A 335 -22.70 -10.42 -2.60
CA ALA A 335 -23.56 -10.56 -3.77
C ALA A 335 -23.80 -9.20 -4.48
N ARG A 336 -24.08 -8.14 -3.73
CA ARG A 336 -24.30 -6.79 -4.28
C ARG A 336 -23.06 -6.21 -4.98
N ARG A 337 -21.87 -6.39 -4.40
CA ARG A 337 -20.61 -6.00 -5.06
C ARG A 337 -20.39 -6.77 -6.35
N THR A 338 -20.70 -8.07 -6.35
CA THR A 338 -20.62 -8.89 -7.57
C THR A 338 -21.58 -8.37 -8.65
N MET A 339 -22.83 -8.08 -8.29
CA MET A 339 -23.81 -7.48 -9.21
C MET A 339 -23.36 -6.13 -9.74
N ASP A 340 -22.72 -5.29 -8.91
CA ASP A 340 -22.22 -4.00 -9.36
C ASP A 340 -21.15 -4.14 -10.45
N VAL A 341 -20.17 -5.03 -10.25
CA VAL A 341 -19.13 -5.28 -11.26
C VAL A 341 -19.72 -5.91 -12.53
N LEU A 342 -20.69 -6.83 -12.41
CA LEU A 342 -21.41 -7.37 -13.59
C LEU A 342 -22.15 -6.27 -14.37
N ARG A 343 -22.74 -5.30 -13.67
CA ARG A 343 -23.40 -4.14 -14.29
C ARG A 343 -22.40 -3.21 -14.97
N GLN A 344 -21.22 -2.99 -14.38
CA GLN A 344 -20.12 -2.24 -15.03
C GLN A 344 -19.63 -2.98 -16.28
N LEU A 345 -19.42 -4.29 -16.18
CA LEU A 345 -19.02 -5.16 -17.30
C LEU A 345 -20.05 -5.12 -18.44
N THR A 346 -21.34 -5.11 -18.12
CA THR A 346 -22.43 -4.96 -19.12
C THR A 346 -22.26 -3.69 -19.96
N ARG A 347 -21.79 -2.59 -19.36
CA ARG A 347 -21.49 -1.34 -20.09
C ARG A 347 -20.19 -1.45 -20.87
N ALA A 348 -19.19 -2.14 -20.33
CA ALA A 348 -17.90 -2.39 -20.97
C ALA A 348 -18.06 -3.16 -22.29
N VAL A 349 -18.96 -4.16 -22.32
CA VAL A 349 -19.22 -5.04 -23.47
C VAL A 349 -20.47 -4.64 -24.27
N ALA A 350 -20.88 -3.37 -24.22
CA ALA A 350 -22.12 -2.89 -24.83
C ALA A 350 -22.25 -3.23 -26.33
N ASP A 351 -21.12 -3.28 -27.05
CA ASP A 351 -21.06 -3.56 -28.49
C ASP A 351 -21.05 -5.07 -28.83
N ASP A 352 -20.92 -5.94 -27.83
CA ASP A 352 -21.00 -7.40 -27.96
C ASP A 352 -22.34 -7.89 -27.37
N ASP A 353 -23.37 -7.98 -28.21
CA ASP A 353 -24.72 -8.35 -27.75
C ASP A 353 -24.78 -9.74 -27.11
N SER A 354 -23.97 -10.69 -27.59
CA SER A 354 -23.92 -12.06 -27.07
C SER A 354 -23.35 -12.07 -25.65
N LEU A 355 -22.19 -11.45 -25.46
CA LEU A 355 -21.55 -11.37 -24.14
C LEU A 355 -22.37 -10.50 -23.19
N ARG A 356 -22.94 -9.38 -23.66
CA ARG A 356 -23.83 -8.53 -22.87
C ARG A 356 -25.02 -9.30 -22.30
N LYS A 357 -25.68 -10.13 -23.12
CA LYS A 357 -26.76 -11.02 -22.66
C LYS A 357 -26.28 -12.07 -21.67
N LYS A 358 -25.10 -12.65 -21.87
CA LYS A 358 -24.49 -13.60 -20.92
C LYS A 358 -24.22 -12.95 -19.56
N VAL A 359 -23.65 -11.75 -19.55
CA VAL A 359 -23.39 -10.98 -18.32
C VAL A 359 -24.71 -10.63 -17.62
N GLY A 360 -25.74 -10.24 -18.36
CA GLY A 360 -27.08 -10.02 -17.81
C GLY A 360 -27.64 -11.27 -17.12
N ARG A 361 -27.56 -12.44 -17.76
CA ARG A 361 -27.98 -13.71 -17.14
C ARG A 361 -27.15 -14.06 -15.90
N ALA A 362 -25.84 -13.82 -15.91
CA ALA A 362 -25.00 -14.01 -14.74
C ALA A 362 -25.41 -13.08 -13.58
N GLN A 363 -25.81 -11.83 -13.88
CA GLN A 363 -26.33 -10.91 -12.88
C GLN A 363 -27.66 -11.41 -12.30
N ASP A 364 -28.56 -11.94 -13.13
CA ASP A 364 -29.84 -12.51 -12.69
C ASP A 364 -29.65 -13.72 -11.76
N LEU A 365 -28.63 -14.55 -12.01
CA LEU A 365 -28.26 -15.68 -11.14
C LEU A 365 -27.83 -15.23 -9.72
N VAL A 366 -27.16 -14.07 -9.62
CA VAL A 366 -26.72 -13.51 -8.33
C VAL A 366 -27.86 -12.74 -7.63
N ALA A 367 -28.83 -12.22 -8.40
CA ALA A 367 -29.93 -11.38 -7.93
C ALA A 367 -31.03 -12.16 -7.18
N ARG A 368 -30.67 -12.89 -6.12
CA ARG A 368 -31.62 -13.61 -5.27
C ARG A 368 -32.54 -12.63 -4.51
N PRO A 369 -33.78 -13.02 -4.14
CA PRO A 369 -34.73 -12.15 -3.46
C PRO A 369 -34.15 -11.44 -2.22
N GLU A 370 -33.35 -12.14 -1.42
CA GLU A 370 -32.71 -11.64 -0.20
C GLU A 370 -31.66 -10.55 -0.49
N VAL A 371 -31.01 -10.62 -1.66
CA VAL A 371 -29.99 -9.66 -2.10
C VAL A 371 -30.66 -8.38 -2.62
N VAL A 372 -31.75 -8.52 -3.36
CA VAL A 372 -32.46 -7.40 -4.00
C VAL A 372 -33.54 -6.77 -3.14
N ALA A 373 -33.94 -7.41 -2.03
CA ALA A 373 -34.89 -6.84 -1.09
C ALA A 373 -34.37 -5.49 -0.55
N GLY A 374 -35.17 -4.43 -0.76
CA GLY A 374 -34.84 -3.07 -0.33
C GLY A 374 -33.95 -2.26 -1.29
N LEU A 375 -33.77 -2.72 -2.54
CA LEU A 375 -33.26 -1.90 -3.64
C LEU A 375 -34.36 -1.10 -4.35
#